data_AF-A0A6J6JED0-F1
#
_entry.id   AF-A0A6J6JED0-F1
#
_cell.length_a   1.000
_cell.length_b   1.000
_cell.length_c   1.000
_cell.angle_alpha   90.00
_cell.angle_beta   90.00
_cell.angle_gamma   90.00
#
_symmetry.space_group_name_H-M   'P 1'
#
loop_
_entity.id
_entity.type
_entity.pdbx_description
1 polymer ?
#
loop_
_entity_poly.entity_id
_entity_poly.type
_entity_poly.pdbx_seq_one_letter_code
_entity_poly.pdbx_strand_id
1 'polypeptide(L)'
;MRAVGKPKIPESEGLTALTRWASGAAETADLACAVRYCLQVLAGLAPGSSVEVRVPPYGAVQVIEGPRHTRGTPPAVVEMPPEVWLQLATGRVSFADALARGVVHASGERSNLSEFLPCVSIP
;
A
#
# COMPACT_ATOMS: atom_id res chain seq x y z
N MET A 1 -11.46 24.23 2.23
CA MET A 1 -11.24 23.22 3.29
C MET A 1 -10.06 22.34 2.88
N ARG A 2 -8.93 22.41 3.59
CA ARG A 2 -7.87 21.40 3.45
C ARG A 2 -8.41 20.10 4.04
N ALA A 3 -8.23 18.97 3.38
CA ALA A 3 -8.50 17.67 3.98
C ALA A 3 -7.70 17.60 5.28
N VAL A 4 -8.39 17.39 6.42
CA VAL A 4 -7.73 16.99 7.65
C VAL A 4 -7.07 15.65 7.33
N GLY A 5 -5.73 15.63 7.25
CA GLY A 5 -4.99 14.41 7.01
C GLY A 5 -5.33 13.41 8.11
N LYS A 6 -5.55 12.14 7.74
CA LYS A 6 -5.70 11.07 8.73
C LYS A 6 -4.49 11.10 9.67
N PRO A 7 -4.68 10.90 10.99
CA PRO A 7 -3.58 10.92 11.94
C PRO A 7 -2.52 9.88 11.57
N LYS A 8 -1.24 10.24 11.74
CA LYS A 8 -0.10 9.37 11.45
C LYS A 8 -0.11 8.18 12.42
N ILE A 9 -0.03 6.95 11.90
CA ILE A 9 0.13 5.74 12.72
C ILE A 9 1.58 5.72 13.24
N PRO A 10 1.80 5.64 14.56
CA PRO A 10 3.13 5.49 15.14
C PRO A 10 3.83 4.21 14.64
N GLU A 11 5.14 4.27 14.44
CA GLU A 11 5.92 3.11 13.98
C GLU A 11 5.79 1.91 14.91
N SER A 12 5.86 2.11 16.23
CA SER A 12 5.71 1.03 17.21
C SER A 12 4.36 0.32 17.13
N GLU A 13 3.27 1.05 16.89
CA GLU A 13 1.93 0.50 16.72
C GLU A 13 1.83 -0.29 15.40
N GLY A 14 2.33 0.29 14.31
CA GLY A 14 2.35 -0.36 12.99
C GLY A 14 3.17 -1.65 12.96
N LEU A 15 4.36 -1.63 13.56
CA LEU A 15 5.22 -2.82 13.68
C LEU A 15 4.60 -3.88 14.59
N THR A 16 3.98 -3.49 15.70
CA THR A 16 3.26 -4.44 16.58
C THR A 16 2.15 -5.17 15.82
N ALA A 17 1.33 -4.43 15.06
CA ALA A 17 0.27 -5.00 14.25
C ALA A 17 0.80 -5.93 13.15
N LEU A 18 1.89 -5.52 12.48
CA LEU A 18 2.57 -6.35 11.48
C LEU A 18 3.13 -7.64 12.06
N THR A 19 3.75 -7.60 13.24
CA THR A 19 4.27 -8.79 13.92
C THR A 19 3.14 -9.74 14.31
N ARG A 20 2.00 -9.23 14.79
CA ARG A 20 0.81 -10.07 15.07
C ARG A 20 0.25 -10.70 13.80
N TRP A 21 0.20 -9.97 12.70
CA TRP A 21 -0.19 -10.53 11.40
C TRP A 21 0.79 -11.61 10.94
N ALA A 22 2.09 -11.33 11.05
CA ALA A 22 3.15 -12.26 10.67
C ALA A 22 3.11 -13.59 11.43
N SER A 23 2.73 -13.58 12.71
CA SER A 23 2.63 -14.78 13.55
C SER A 23 1.28 -15.49 13.45
N GLY A 24 0.33 -14.97 12.66
CA GLY A 24 -1.03 -15.52 12.58
C GLY A 24 -1.92 -15.20 13.79
N ALA A 25 -1.51 -14.25 14.64
CA ALA A 25 -2.23 -13.83 15.85
C ALA A 25 -3.00 -12.50 15.68
N ALA A 26 -3.07 -11.97 14.44
CA ALA A 26 -3.76 -10.72 14.16
C ALA A 26 -5.28 -10.85 14.28
N GLU A 27 -5.88 -9.86 14.91
CA GLU A 27 -7.31 -9.60 14.83
C GLU A 27 -7.63 -8.59 13.73
N THR A 28 -8.92 -8.33 13.47
CA THR A 28 -9.38 -7.38 12.45
C THR A 28 -8.77 -5.98 12.63
N ALA A 29 -8.59 -5.54 13.88
CA ALA A 29 -7.97 -4.26 14.20
C ALA A 29 -6.46 -4.23 13.85
N ASP A 30 -5.75 -5.33 14.12
CA ASP A 30 -4.34 -5.48 13.76
C ASP A 30 -4.17 -5.47 12.24
N LEU A 31 -4.99 -6.23 11.52
CA LEU A 31 -4.96 -6.26 10.06
C LEU A 31 -5.19 -4.86 9.47
N ALA A 32 -6.20 -4.14 9.96
CA ALA A 32 -6.49 -2.78 9.51
C ALA A 32 -5.35 -1.80 9.85
N CYS A 33 -4.71 -1.94 11.02
CA CYS A 33 -3.58 -1.11 11.43
C CYS A 33 -2.35 -1.39 10.55
N ALA A 34 -1.97 -2.66 10.39
CA ALA A 34 -0.84 -3.09 9.56
C ALA A 34 -0.97 -2.61 8.10
N VAL A 35 -2.16 -2.75 7.51
CA VAL A 35 -2.43 -2.31 6.14
C VAL A 35 -2.25 -0.79 6.01
N ARG A 36 -2.89 -0.02 6.89
CA ARG A 36 -2.82 1.44 6.86
C ARG A 36 -1.42 1.95 7.15
N TYR A 37 -0.70 1.30 8.06
CA TYR A 37 0.70 1.63 8.36
C TYR A 37 1.60 1.38 7.15
N CYS A 38 1.51 0.22 6.49
CA CYS A 38 2.29 -0.03 5.27
C CYS A 38 1.97 0.96 4.14
N LEU A 39 0.69 1.31 3.95
CA LEU A 39 0.29 2.32 2.96
C LEU A 39 0.88 3.70 3.31
N GLN A 40 0.91 4.06 4.59
CA GLN A 40 1.56 5.28 5.07
C GLN A 40 3.06 5.26 4.79
N VAL A 41 3.75 4.14 5.01
CA VAL A 41 5.18 3.99 4.71
C VAL A 41 5.41 4.14 3.21
N LEU A 42 4.64 3.46 2.36
CA LEU A 42 4.73 3.60 0.91
C LEU A 42 4.57 5.07 0.46
N ALA A 43 3.56 5.77 1.00
CA ALA A 43 3.33 7.18 0.68
C ALA A 43 4.46 8.11 1.16
N GLY A 44 5.17 7.73 2.23
CA GLY A 44 6.37 8.43 2.69
C GLY A 44 7.59 8.16 1.80
N LEU A 45 7.75 6.94 1.30
CA LEU A 45 8.86 6.54 0.42
C LEU A 45 8.71 7.12 -1.00
N ALA A 46 7.49 7.17 -1.50
CA ALA A 46 7.18 7.59 -2.86
C ALA A 46 6.09 8.68 -2.87
N PRO A 47 6.35 9.89 -2.36
CA PRO A 47 5.34 10.95 -2.33
C PRO A 47 4.88 11.29 -3.75
N GLY A 48 3.58 11.56 -3.93
CA GLY A 48 3.05 11.93 -5.24
C GLY A 48 1.54 11.73 -5.39
N SER A 49 1.07 11.84 -6.63
CA SER A 49 -0.37 11.71 -6.96
C SER A 49 -0.65 11.12 -8.34
N SER A 50 0.33 10.43 -8.90
CA SER A 50 0.20 9.81 -10.23
C SER A 50 -0.34 8.39 -10.15
N VAL A 51 -0.18 7.72 -9.01
CA VAL A 51 -0.60 6.33 -8.78
C VAL A 51 -1.44 6.25 -7.52
N GLU A 52 -2.64 5.68 -7.63
CA GLU A 52 -3.50 5.37 -6.50
C GLU A 52 -3.34 3.89 -6.10
N VAL A 53 -2.88 3.63 -4.89
CA VAL A 53 -2.81 2.28 -4.32
C VAL A 53 -4.02 2.07 -3.41
N ARG A 54 -4.85 1.06 -3.71
CA ARG A 54 -6.10 0.74 -3.00
C ARG A 54 -6.02 -0.63 -2.35
N VAL A 55 -6.40 -0.68 -1.08
CA VAL A 55 -6.47 -1.90 -0.27
C VAL A 55 -7.82 -1.93 0.46
N PRO A 56 -8.93 -2.24 -0.24
CA PRO A 56 -10.23 -2.30 0.38
C PRO A 56 -10.33 -3.43 1.41
N PRO A 57 -11.03 -3.23 2.54
CA PRO A 57 -11.79 -2.02 2.91
C PRO A 57 -10.96 -0.98 3.68
N TYR A 58 -9.66 -1.19 3.88
CA TYR A 58 -8.89 -0.50 4.92
C TYR A 58 -8.30 0.85 4.51
N GLY A 59 -8.01 1.07 3.22
CA GLY A 59 -7.54 2.39 2.79
C GLY A 59 -7.05 2.48 1.36
N ALA A 60 -6.61 3.68 1.01
CA ALA A 60 -5.93 4.00 -0.23
C ALA A 60 -4.94 5.15 0.00
N VAL A 61 -3.86 5.19 -0.78
CA VAL A 61 -2.88 6.29 -0.82
C VAL A 61 -2.56 6.69 -2.25
N GLN A 62 -2.14 7.93 -2.42
CA GLN A 62 -1.62 8.47 -3.65
C GLN A 62 -0.10 8.55 -3.55
N VAL A 63 0.59 7.99 -4.53
CA VAL A 63 2.05 7.85 -4.55
C VAL A 63 2.61 8.17 -5.92
N ILE A 64 3.94 8.27 -5.98
CA ILE A 64 4.73 8.48 -7.20
C ILE A 64 4.49 9.86 -7.83
N GLU A 65 5.55 10.65 -7.92
CA GLU A 65 5.51 11.92 -8.59
C GLU A 65 5.19 11.76 -10.09
N GLY A 66 4.58 12.79 -10.66
CA GLY A 66 4.32 12.82 -12.09
C GLY A 66 3.31 13.88 -12.46
N PRO A 67 3.10 14.09 -13.77
CA PRO A 67 2.18 15.08 -14.28
C PRO A 67 0.80 14.81 -13.72
N ARG A 68 0.20 15.88 -13.19
CA ARG A 68 -1.20 15.87 -12.77
C ARG A 68 -2.04 15.39 -13.94
N HIS A 69 -2.99 14.48 -13.68
CA HIS A 69 -3.92 14.03 -14.71
C HIS A 69 -4.55 15.22 -15.42
N THR A 70 -4.34 15.27 -16.74
CA THR A 70 -5.08 16.14 -17.64
C THR A 70 -6.41 15.46 -17.96
N ARG A 71 -7.43 16.26 -18.30
CA ARG A 71 -8.76 15.75 -18.63
C ARG A 71 -8.65 14.63 -19.68
N GLY A 72 -9.08 13.42 -19.32
CA GLY A 72 -9.12 12.26 -20.22
C GLY A 72 -8.20 11.10 -19.84
N THR A 73 -7.18 11.31 -19.00
CA THR A 73 -6.30 10.21 -18.55
C THR A 73 -6.53 9.95 -17.06
N PRO A 74 -7.18 8.83 -16.67
CA PRO A 74 -7.36 8.50 -15.27
C PRO A 74 -6.01 8.23 -14.58
N PRO A 75 -5.92 8.39 -13.24
CA PRO A 75 -4.77 7.91 -12.47
C PRO A 75 -4.45 6.46 -12.77
N ALA A 76 -3.15 6.14 -12.75
CA ALA A 76 -2.76 4.77 -12.62
C ALA A 76 -3.30 4.24 -11.29
N VAL A 77 -3.88 3.04 -11.28
CA VAL A 77 -4.48 2.44 -10.10
C VAL A 77 -3.85 1.07 -9.88
N VAL A 78 -3.50 0.78 -8.64
CA VAL A 78 -3.09 -0.55 -8.19
C VAL A 78 -4.02 -0.95 -7.06
N GLU A 79 -4.79 -2.02 -7.25
CA GLU A 79 -5.76 -2.51 -6.28
C GLU A 79 -5.49 -3.97 -5.92
N MET A 80 -5.52 -4.28 -4.63
CA MET A 80 -5.29 -5.65 -4.14
C MET A 80 -5.96 -5.89 -2.77
N PRO A 81 -6.18 -7.15 -2.38
CA PRO A 81 -6.67 -7.50 -1.04
C PRO A 81 -5.67 -7.16 0.09
N PRO A 82 -6.15 -7.01 1.34
CA PRO A 82 -5.31 -6.73 2.51
C PRO A 82 -4.12 -7.68 2.69
N GLU A 83 -4.36 -8.99 2.55
CA GLU A 83 -3.34 -10.02 2.72
C GLU A 83 -2.24 -9.93 1.66
N VAL A 84 -2.63 -9.69 0.40
CA VAL A 84 -1.69 -9.54 -0.72
C VAL A 84 -0.85 -8.28 -0.51
N TRP A 85 -1.46 -7.19 -0.07
CA TRP A 85 -0.75 -5.96 0.24
C TRP A 85 0.32 -6.16 1.31
N LEU A 86 -0.01 -6.83 2.42
CA LEU A 86 0.96 -7.06 3.49
C LEU A 86 2.09 -8.01 3.05
N GLN A 87 1.80 -9.02 2.22
CA GLN A 87 2.83 -9.88 1.64
C GLN A 87 3.80 -9.10 0.74
N LEU A 88 3.29 -8.17 -0.07
CA LEU A 88 4.09 -7.30 -0.93
C LEU A 88 4.93 -6.31 -0.11
N ALA A 89 4.28 -5.59 0.82
CA ALA A 89 4.90 -4.58 1.67
C ALA A 89 6.06 -5.16 2.50
N THR A 90 5.96 -6.43 2.88
CA THR A 90 6.96 -7.15 3.69
C THR A 90 7.86 -8.09 2.90
N GLY A 91 7.71 -8.17 1.58
CA GLY A 91 8.62 -8.91 0.69
C GLY A 91 8.42 -10.43 0.68
N ARG A 92 7.28 -10.93 1.20
CA ARG A 92 6.92 -12.36 1.14
C ARG A 92 6.54 -12.83 -0.27
N VAL A 93 6.10 -11.91 -1.12
CA VAL A 93 5.78 -12.13 -2.53
C VAL A 93 6.30 -10.93 -3.32
N SER A 94 6.82 -11.16 -4.52
CA SER A 94 7.22 -10.06 -5.41
C SER A 94 6.00 -9.44 -6.10
N PHE A 95 6.09 -8.16 -6.47
CA PHE A 95 5.03 -7.49 -7.22
C PHE A 95 4.74 -8.17 -8.57
N ALA A 96 5.79 -8.63 -9.26
CA ALA A 96 5.68 -9.35 -10.52
C ALA A 96 4.92 -10.68 -10.37
N ASP A 97 5.21 -11.46 -9.32
CA ASP A 97 4.51 -12.72 -9.07
C ASP A 97 3.03 -12.49 -8.72
N ALA A 98 2.73 -11.45 -7.94
CA ALA A 98 1.36 -11.10 -7.59
C ALA A 98 0.52 -10.67 -8.82
N LEU A 99 1.14 -9.93 -9.75
CA LEU A 99 0.54 -9.62 -11.06
C LEU A 99 0.31 -10.87 -11.90
N ALA A 100 1.33 -11.74 -12.01
CA ALA A 100 1.24 -12.97 -12.81
C ALA A 100 0.14 -13.92 -12.29
N ARG A 101 -0.09 -13.93 -10.97
CA ARG A 101 -1.16 -14.68 -10.30
C ARG A 101 -2.54 -14.04 -10.44
N GLY A 102 -2.64 -12.81 -10.94
CA GLY A 102 -3.90 -12.07 -11.05
C GLY A 102 -4.50 -11.64 -9.72
N VAL A 103 -3.69 -11.58 -8.64
CA VAL A 103 -4.15 -11.16 -7.29
C VAL A 103 -3.93 -9.67 -7.03
N VAL A 104 -3.26 -8.98 -7.96
CA VAL A 104 -3.11 -7.53 -8.02
C VAL A 104 -3.69 -7.06 -9.35
N HIS A 105 -4.56 -6.07 -9.30
CA HIS A 105 -5.04 -5.38 -10.49
C HIS A 105 -4.29 -4.06 -10.64
N ALA A 106 -3.50 -3.93 -11.70
CA ALA A 106 -2.69 -2.74 -11.99
C ALA A 106 -3.07 -2.17 -13.35
N SER A 107 -3.41 -0.89 -13.40
CA SER A 107 -3.84 -0.18 -14.60
C SER A 107 -3.13 1.15 -14.73
N GLY A 108 -2.73 1.51 -15.94
CA GLY A 108 -1.99 2.73 -16.26
C GLY A 108 -0.47 2.54 -16.27
N GLU A 109 0.25 3.29 -17.10
CA GLU A 109 1.68 3.09 -17.40
C GLU A 109 2.60 3.15 -16.17
N ARG A 110 2.19 3.86 -15.11
CA ARG A 110 2.97 4.05 -13.87
C ARG A 110 2.60 3.08 -12.75
N SER A 111 1.77 2.08 -13.01
CA SER A 111 1.25 1.18 -11.97
C SER A 111 2.28 0.17 -11.44
N ASN A 112 3.54 0.23 -11.88
CA ASN A 112 4.60 -0.65 -11.40
C ASN A 112 5.16 -0.15 -10.05
N LEU A 113 4.89 -0.90 -8.98
CA LEU A 113 5.35 -0.58 -7.63
C LEU A 113 6.65 -1.31 -7.24
N SER A 114 7.27 -2.07 -8.15
CA SER A 114 8.38 -2.98 -7.80
C SER A 114 9.58 -2.27 -7.17
N GLU A 115 9.87 -1.03 -7.56
CA GLU A 115 10.99 -0.25 -7.00
C GLU A 115 10.73 0.25 -5.56
N PHE A 116 9.48 0.21 -5.11
CA PHE A 116 9.05 0.69 -3.79
C PHE A 116 8.64 -0.45 -2.85
N LEU A 117 8.82 -1.70 -3.28
CA LEU A 117 8.46 -2.90 -2.52
C LEU A 117 9.66 -3.86 -2.43
N PRO A 118 9.90 -4.49 -1.27
CA PRO A 118 9.20 -4.29 -0.01
C PRO A 118 9.51 -2.92 0.62
N CYS A 119 8.53 -2.36 1.34
CA CYS A 119 8.67 -1.06 2.00
C CYS A 119 8.85 -1.15 3.52
N VAL A 120 8.60 -2.33 4.12
CA VAL A 120 8.73 -2.56 5.56
C VAL A 120 9.44 -3.90 5.79
N SER A 121 10.39 -3.94 6.72
CA SER A 121 10.97 -5.19 7.22
C SER A 121 10.27 -5.60 8.51
N ILE A 122 9.91 -6.89 8.63
CA ILE A 122 9.40 -7.44 9.89
C ILE A 122 10.62 -7.78 10.77
N PRO A 123 10.66 -7.35 12.04
CA PRO A 123 11.72 -7.71 12.98
C PRO A 123 11.85 -9.22 13.21
#